data_AF-A0A8J7UUH7-F1
#
_entry.id   AF-A0A8J7UUH7-F1
#
_cell.length_a   1.000
_cell.length_b   1.000
_cell.length_c   1.000
_cell.angle_alpha   90.00
_cell.angle_beta   90.00
_cell.angle_gamma   90.00
#
_symmetry.space_group_name_H-M   'P 1'
#
loop_
_entity.id
_entity.type
_entity.pdbx_description
1 polymer ?
#
loop_
_entity_poly.entity_id
_entity_poly.type
_entity_poly.pdbx_seq_one_letter_code
_entity_poly.pdbx_strand_id
1 'polypeptide(L)'
;MESDAHISRKKPTFFPEHQEAIYKSLEDKHATVELDKSDPLATRMTLNMGPQHPATHGVLRVLMELDGEKITKCRLDTGYLHRGIEKMAENKTYQEFMPYTDRMDYLSPYSNNVALCLAVERIANIESPERANYIRMICNELARISSHLLWLGTMVMDAGAVSFFIWTFREREKIYDIFDEVAGHRFTVSHSRIGGVNNDFTPASVEKIKKFISEFPRELRDWHKLLDRNRIFVDRNAGVGSIGHEEAINIGLTGPALRATGIAYDVRKFEPYLHYDQIDFEVPTRTEGDNLARYYCRMEEMAESVRIIEQCFKKMPDKGPIRVDDAKKSYPSKDEVYYSMEGLIHDFMMTDTGVCPPEGAEAYHAIEAPKGELGFYIQSDGTGHPWRLKIKSPSFSNLQGLETVLDGEMVADTVVIIGGMDPVMGDSDK
;
A
#
# COMPACT_ATOMS: atom_id res chain seq x y z
N MET A 1 -20.33 -44.28 24.96
CA MET A 1 -19.01 -44.27 24.30
C MET A 1 -19.26 -44.37 22.81
N GLU A 2 -19.63 -43.25 22.21
CA GLU A 2 -19.65 -43.07 20.76
C GLU A 2 -18.98 -41.73 20.49
N SER A 3 -18.17 -41.75 19.43
CA SER A 3 -17.13 -40.80 19.06
C SER A 3 -17.70 -39.49 18.53
N ASP A 4 -17.58 -38.41 19.32
CA ASP A 4 -17.69 -37.03 18.84
C ASP A 4 -16.38 -36.61 18.15
N ALA A 5 -16.29 -36.87 16.86
CA ALA A 5 -15.23 -36.32 16.00
C ALA A 5 -15.77 -36.08 14.59
N HIS A 6 -16.72 -35.15 14.47
CA HIS A 6 -17.03 -34.51 13.20
C HIS A 6 -16.97 -32.99 13.39
N ILE A 7 -15.86 -32.41 12.95
CA ILE A 7 -15.69 -30.98 12.69
C ILE A 7 -16.74 -30.61 11.63
N SER A 8 -17.90 -30.20 12.11
CA SER A 8 -18.95 -29.61 11.30
C SER A 8 -18.49 -28.23 10.89
N ARG A 9 -18.50 -27.96 9.57
CA ARG A 9 -18.28 -26.64 8.94
C ARG A 9 -18.80 -25.54 9.89
N LYS A 10 -17.89 -24.82 10.57
CA LYS A 10 -18.26 -23.68 11.41
C LYS A 10 -19.12 -22.78 10.54
N LYS A 11 -20.42 -22.68 10.85
CA LYS A 11 -21.25 -21.59 10.34
C LYS A 11 -20.60 -20.32 10.88
N PRO A 12 -19.99 -19.47 10.05
CA PRO A 12 -19.57 -18.16 10.51
C PRO A 12 -20.77 -17.49 11.18
N THR A 13 -20.62 -17.07 12.44
CA THR A 13 -21.58 -16.21 13.11
C THR A 13 -21.48 -14.83 12.46
N PHE A 14 -22.05 -14.71 11.27
CA PHE A 14 -22.25 -13.44 10.60
C PHE A 14 -23.29 -12.65 11.39
N PHE A 15 -22.94 -11.47 11.86
CA PHE A 15 -23.86 -10.55 12.54
C PHE A 15 -24.93 -10.10 11.55
N PRO A 16 -26.19 -10.56 11.68
CA PRO A 16 -27.25 -10.26 10.71
C PRO A 16 -27.51 -8.76 10.61
N GLU A 17 -27.41 -8.05 11.74
CA GLU A 17 -27.60 -6.60 11.84
C GLU A 17 -26.56 -5.81 11.01
N HIS A 18 -25.31 -6.26 10.98
CA HIS A 18 -24.25 -5.60 10.21
C HIS A 18 -24.43 -5.84 8.71
N GLN A 19 -24.89 -7.04 8.35
CA GLN A 19 -25.22 -7.38 6.97
C GLN A 19 -26.47 -6.63 6.48
N GLU A 20 -27.50 -6.48 7.31
CA GLU A 20 -28.69 -5.67 7.01
C GLU A 20 -28.38 -4.18 6.94
N ALA A 21 -27.46 -3.67 7.77
CA ALA A 21 -26.95 -2.30 7.64
C ALA A 21 -26.15 -2.12 6.34
N ILE A 22 -25.34 -3.12 5.94
CA ILE A 22 -24.65 -3.14 4.65
C ILE A 22 -25.65 -3.21 3.50
N TYR A 23 -26.68 -4.07 3.57
CA TYR A 23 -27.72 -4.18 2.56
C TYR A 23 -28.57 -2.91 2.47
N LYS A 24 -28.96 -2.29 3.59
CA LYS A 24 -29.59 -0.96 3.59
C LYS A 24 -28.69 0.11 3.00
N SER A 25 -27.40 0.09 3.33
CA SER A 25 -26.43 1.01 2.72
C SER A 25 -26.22 0.76 1.23
N LEU A 26 -26.45 -0.47 0.75
CA LEU A 26 -26.43 -0.85 -0.67
C LEU A 26 -27.75 -0.52 -1.36
N GLU A 27 -28.88 -0.58 -0.66
CA GLU A 27 -30.20 -0.12 -1.14
C GLU A 27 -30.24 1.41 -1.30
N ASP A 28 -29.52 2.15 -0.44
CA ASP A 28 -29.28 3.59 -0.60
C ASP A 28 -28.26 3.92 -1.71
N LYS A 29 -27.49 2.94 -2.23
CA LYS A 29 -26.54 3.13 -3.35
C LYS A 29 -27.23 3.16 -4.72
N HIS A 30 -28.46 3.64 -4.81
CA HIS A 30 -28.93 4.14 -6.09
C HIS A 30 -28.14 5.41 -6.44
N ALA A 31 -27.34 5.30 -7.49
CA ALA A 31 -26.40 6.27 -8.07
C ALA A 31 -27.07 7.54 -8.65
N THR A 32 -28.05 8.08 -7.94
CA THR A 32 -28.77 9.31 -8.27
C THR A 32 -28.84 10.13 -7.00
N VAL A 33 -28.13 11.25 -6.98
CA VAL A 33 -28.53 12.37 -6.12
C VAL A 33 -29.92 12.74 -6.61
N GLU A 34 -30.96 12.39 -5.84
CA GLU A 34 -32.30 12.88 -6.10
C GLU A 34 -32.22 14.40 -5.99
N LEU A 35 -32.31 15.09 -7.13
CA LEU A 35 -32.48 16.53 -7.14
C LEU A 35 -33.72 16.83 -6.31
N ASP A 36 -33.56 17.65 -5.28
CA ASP A 36 -34.68 18.31 -4.64
C ASP A 36 -35.43 19.06 -5.74
N LYS A 37 -36.55 18.51 -6.19
CA LYS A 37 -37.46 19.11 -7.19
C LYS A 37 -38.07 20.44 -6.69
N SER A 38 -37.65 20.93 -5.53
CA SER A 38 -38.11 22.13 -4.88
C SER A 38 -37.23 23.36 -5.10
N ASP A 39 -36.11 23.30 -5.83
CA ASP A 39 -35.36 24.51 -6.20
C ASP A 39 -35.93 25.15 -7.49
N PRO A 40 -36.71 26.24 -7.41
CA PRO A 40 -37.32 26.87 -8.57
C PRO A 40 -36.31 27.66 -9.41
N LEU A 41 -35.09 27.90 -8.88
CA LEU A 41 -34.04 28.72 -9.50
C LEU A 41 -32.98 27.88 -10.25
N ALA A 42 -33.01 26.54 -10.10
CA ALA A 42 -32.01 25.63 -10.68
C ALA A 42 -30.56 26.03 -10.36
N THR A 43 -30.30 26.46 -9.12
CA THR A 43 -28.99 26.98 -8.69
C THR A 43 -27.99 25.85 -8.49
N ARG A 44 -28.48 24.67 -8.09
CA ARG A 44 -27.65 23.50 -7.83
C ARG A 44 -27.46 22.65 -9.08
N MET A 45 -26.21 22.30 -9.34
CA MET A 45 -25.81 21.47 -10.48
C MET A 45 -25.12 20.20 -9.99
N THR A 46 -25.59 19.05 -10.47
CA THR A 46 -24.87 17.78 -10.29
C THR A 46 -23.83 17.64 -11.39
N LEU A 47 -22.55 17.63 -11.01
CA LEU A 47 -21.43 17.38 -11.92
C LEU A 47 -20.89 15.97 -11.70
N ASN A 48 -20.85 15.19 -12.77
CA ASN A 48 -20.21 13.87 -12.77
C ASN A 48 -18.77 14.02 -13.29
N MET A 49 -17.79 13.88 -12.40
CA MET A 49 -16.38 13.92 -12.75
C MET A 49 -15.83 12.48 -12.80
N GLY A 50 -15.46 12.02 -14.00
CA GLY A 50 -15.07 10.64 -14.25
C GLY A 50 -16.17 9.82 -14.93
N PRO A 51 -15.99 8.50 -15.12
CA PRO A 51 -14.89 7.66 -14.63
C PRO A 51 -13.56 7.87 -15.38
N GLN A 52 -13.59 8.54 -16.54
CA GLN A 52 -12.42 8.85 -17.33
C GLN A 52 -12.11 10.35 -17.24
N HIS A 53 -11.17 10.72 -16.36
CA HIS A 53 -10.65 12.08 -16.26
C HIS A 53 -9.14 12.04 -15.95
N PRO A 54 -8.30 12.93 -16.51
CA PRO A 54 -6.86 12.90 -16.27
C PRO A 54 -6.45 12.99 -14.78
N ALA A 55 -7.17 13.82 -14.01
CA ALA A 55 -6.93 14.02 -12.58
C ALA A 55 -7.43 12.87 -11.68
N THR A 56 -8.29 11.97 -12.18
CA THR A 56 -8.80 10.84 -11.38
C THR A 56 -7.90 9.62 -11.53
N HIS A 57 -6.57 9.84 -11.51
CA HIS A 57 -5.50 8.88 -11.85
C HIS A 57 -5.92 7.41 -11.68
N GLY A 58 -6.37 6.81 -12.79
CA GLY A 58 -7.13 5.56 -12.78
C GLY A 58 -8.57 5.79 -13.20
N VAL A 59 -9.49 5.06 -12.55
CA VAL A 59 -10.92 5.04 -12.88
C VAL A 59 -11.71 5.30 -11.60
N LEU A 60 -11.91 6.58 -11.30
CA LEU A 60 -12.73 7.02 -10.16
C LEU A 60 -13.83 7.92 -10.68
N ARG A 61 -15.04 7.69 -10.18
CA ARG A 61 -16.18 8.56 -10.46
C ARG A 61 -16.53 9.33 -9.19
N VAL A 62 -16.45 10.64 -9.30
CA VAL A 62 -16.76 11.59 -8.23
C VAL A 62 -18.02 12.34 -8.66
N LEU A 63 -19.12 12.08 -7.96
CA LEU A 63 -20.39 12.76 -8.21
C LEU A 63 -20.53 13.90 -7.19
N MET A 64 -20.51 15.12 -7.69
CA MET A 64 -20.52 16.33 -6.87
C MET A 64 -21.81 17.12 -7.09
N GLU A 65 -22.43 17.59 -6.01
CA GLU A 65 -23.48 18.59 -6.03
C GLU A 65 -22.86 19.97 -5.80
N LEU A 66 -22.99 20.85 -6.77
CA LEU A 66 -22.36 22.16 -6.80
C LEU A 66 -23.38 23.27 -6.56
N ASP A 67 -23.00 24.27 -5.78
CA ASP A 67 -23.64 25.58 -5.70
C ASP A 67 -22.65 26.62 -6.26
N GLY A 68 -22.82 26.95 -7.55
CA GLY A 68 -21.82 27.71 -8.30
C GLY A 68 -20.48 26.98 -8.40
N GLU A 69 -19.45 27.52 -7.74
CA GLU A 69 -18.08 26.95 -7.71
C GLU A 69 -17.79 26.12 -6.45
N LYS A 70 -18.69 26.12 -5.46
CA LYS A 70 -18.51 25.40 -4.20
C LYS A 70 -19.19 24.05 -4.24
N ILE A 71 -18.51 23.05 -3.70
CA ILE A 71 -19.03 21.69 -3.53
C ILE A 71 -19.88 21.67 -2.26
N THR A 72 -21.15 21.31 -2.39
CA THR A 72 -22.06 21.16 -1.25
C THR A 72 -22.05 19.74 -0.70
N LYS A 73 -21.94 18.75 -1.60
CA LYS A 73 -21.91 17.35 -1.26
C LYS A 73 -21.15 16.56 -2.31
N CYS A 74 -20.27 15.68 -1.87
CA CYS A 74 -19.57 14.73 -2.75
C CYS A 74 -19.94 13.29 -2.43
N ARG A 75 -20.07 12.45 -3.46
CA ARG A 75 -20.19 10.99 -3.35
C ARG A 75 -19.20 10.31 -4.29
N LEU A 76 -18.46 9.35 -3.76
CA LEU A 76 -17.49 8.58 -4.51
C LEU A 76 -18.10 7.24 -4.95
N ASP A 77 -18.01 6.98 -6.25
CA ASP A 77 -18.43 5.72 -6.87
C ASP A 77 -17.16 4.95 -7.28
N THR A 78 -16.83 3.94 -6.47
CA THR A 78 -15.68 3.04 -6.59
C THR A 78 -16.14 1.66 -7.06
N GLY A 79 -15.25 0.85 -7.64
CA GLY A 79 -15.55 -0.52 -8.06
C GLY A 79 -15.35 -0.78 -9.56
N TYR A 80 -14.97 0.25 -10.33
CA TYR A 80 -14.70 0.10 -11.77
C TYR A 80 -13.50 -0.81 -12.07
N LEU A 81 -12.58 -0.98 -11.11
CA LEU A 81 -11.43 -1.87 -11.24
C LEU A 81 -11.52 -3.11 -10.32
N HIS A 82 -12.72 -3.45 -9.84
CA HIS A 82 -12.93 -4.61 -8.99
C HIS A 82 -12.68 -5.90 -9.77
N ARG A 83 -11.67 -6.66 -9.33
CA ARG A 83 -11.23 -7.91 -9.98
C ARG A 83 -11.56 -9.17 -9.17
N GLY A 84 -12.19 -9.02 -8.00
CA GLY A 84 -12.49 -10.13 -7.10
C GLY A 84 -11.22 -10.80 -6.58
N ILE A 85 -10.21 -10.02 -6.21
CA ILE A 85 -8.88 -10.52 -5.82
C ILE A 85 -8.96 -11.37 -4.56
N GLU A 86 -9.79 -10.98 -3.60
CA GLU A 86 -10.04 -11.78 -2.39
C GLU A 86 -10.64 -13.15 -2.72
N LYS A 87 -11.50 -13.23 -3.75
CA LYS A 87 -12.09 -14.50 -4.17
C LYS A 87 -11.11 -15.36 -4.97
N MET A 88 -10.24 -14.73 -5.76
CA MET A 88 -9.13 -15.43 -6.42
C MET A 88 -8.13 -15.98 -5.41
N ALA A 89 -7.91 -15.30 -4.28
CA ALA A 89 -7.05 -15.77 -3.21
C ALA A 89 -7.53 -17.12 -2.62
N GLU A 90 -8.84 -17.28 -2.41
CA GLU A 90 -9.43 -18.51 -1.85
C GLU A 90 -9.21 -19.74 -2.74
N ASN A 91 -9.07 -19.55 -4.05
CA ASN A 91 -8.89 -20.66 -5.01
C ASN A 91 -7.41 -20.92 -5.35
N LYS A 92 -6.46 -20.19 -4.76
CA LYS A 92 -5.04 -20.24 -5.08
C LYS A 92 -4.21 -20.58 -3.86
N THR A 93 -3.04 -21.18 -4.06
CA THR A 93 -2.12 -21.36 -2.94
C THR A 93 -1.52 -20.01 -2.55
N TYR A 94 -0.99 -19.90 -1.32
CA TYR A 94 -0.37 -18.66 -0.84
C TYR A 94 0.72 -18.11 -1.78
N GLN A 95 1.46 -19.00 -2.44
CA GLN A 95 2.53 -18.61 -3.35
C GLN A 95 2.02 -18.21 -4.73
N GLU A 96 1.02 -18.93 -5.27
CA GLU A 96 0.36 -18.57 -6.52
C GLU A 96 -0.40 -17.24 -6.43
N PHE A 97 -0.83 -16.87 -5.22
CA PHE A 97 -1.50 -15.60 -4.98
C PHE A 97 -0.55 -14.40 -5.01
N MET A 98 0.75 -14.61 -4.77
CA MET A 98 1.74 -13.53 -4.64
C MET A 98 1.84 -12.56 -5.84
N PRO A 99 1.76 -13.00 -7.12
CA PRO A 99 1.75 -12.07 -8.25
C PRO A 99 0.50 -11.17 -8.31
N TYR A 100 -0.57 -11.49 -7.57
CA TYR A 100 -1.74 -10.62 -7.47
C TYR A 100 -1.51 -9.47 -6.49
N THR A 101 -0.74 -9.67 -5.41
CA THR A 101 -0.39 -8.59 -4.48
C THR A 101 0.49 -7.54 -5.14
N ASP A 102 1.36 -7.94 -6.09
CA ASP A 102 2.11 -7.01 -6.95
C ASP A 102 1.23 -6.10 -7.82
N ARG A 103 -0.01 -6.52 -8.10
CA ARG A 103 -0.95 -5.82 -9.01
C ARG A 103 -2.06 -5.05 -8.29
N MET A 104 -2.06 -5.07 -6.96
CA MET A 104 -2.97 -4.25 -6.13
C MET A 104 -2.48 -2.80 -6.17
N ASP A 105 -1.46 -2.49 -5.37
CA ASP A 105 -0.69 -1.26 -5.52
C ASP A 105 0.54 -1.51 -6.39
N TYR A 106 0.40 -1.18 -7.68
CA TYR A 106 1.46 -1.31 -8.68
C TYR A 106 2.56 -0.25 -8.54
N LEU A 107 2.47 0.68 -7.57
CA LEU A 107 3.51 1.65 -7.26
C LEU A 107 4.51 1.11 -6.25
N SER A 108 4.04 0.34 -5.26
CA SER A 108 4.86 -0.29 -4.22
C SER A 108 4.67 -1.82 -4.14
N PRO A 109 4.89 -2.56 -5.24
CA PRO A 109 4.64 -4.00 -5.32
C PRO A 109 5.43 -4.80 -4.28
N TYR A 110 6.68 -4.38 -4.00
CA TYR A 110 7.53 -5.03 -3.01
C TYR A 110 6.94 -4.97 -1.59
N SER A 111 6.37 -3.83 -1.19
CA SER A 111 5.73 -3.66 0.12
C SER A 111 4.54 -4.61 0.27
N ASN A 112 3.68 -4.72 -0.75
CA ASN A 112 2.53 -5.62 -0.72
C ASN A 112 2.94 -7.09 -0.56
N ASN A 113 4.00 -7.49 -1.26
CA ASN A 113 4.55 -8.83 -1.17
C ASN A 113 5.12 -9.13 0.23
N VAL A 114 5.82 -8.17 0.84
CA VAL A 114 6.32 -8.33 2.20
C VAL A 114 5.18 -8.42 3.20
N ALA A 115 4.12 -7.62 3.04
CA ALA A 115 2.94 -7.69 3.90
C ALA A 115 2.28 -9.08 3.88
N LEU A 116 2.10 -9.66 2.69
CA LEU A 116 1.57 -11.01 2.53
C LEU A 116 2.51 -12.05 3.14
N CYS A 117 3.82 -11.96 2.87
CA CYS A 117 4.80 -12.92 3.40
C CYS A 117 4.80 -12.92 4.92
N LEU A 118 4.81 -11.75 5.56
CA LEU A 118 4.82 -11.63 7.02
C LEU A 118 3.52 -12.13 7.64
N ALA A 119 2.36 -11.89 7.00
CA ALA A 119 1.09 -12.42 7.46
C ALA A 119 1.07 -13.96 7.42
N VAL A 120 1.58 -14.57 6.34
CA VAL A 120 1.67 -16.03 6.21
C VAL A 120 2.72 -16.62 7.16
N GLU A 121 3.88 -15.96 7.31
CA GLU A 121 4.95 -16.35 8.23
C GLU A 121 4.46 -16.35 9.70
N ARG A 122 3.63 -15.38 10.08
CA ARG A 122 3.01 -15.30 11.41
C ARG A 122 2.03 -16.44 11.68
N ILE A 123 1.23 -16.84 10.69
CA ILE A 123 0.29 -17.97 10.86
C ILE A 123 1.03 -19.31 10.86
N ALA A 124 2.05 -19.45 10.03
CA ALA A 124 2.85 -20.68 9.91
C ALA A 124 3.94 -20.83 10.99
N ASN A 125 4.11 -19.83 11.88
CA ASN A 125 5.19 -19.73 12.86
C ASN A 125 6.57 -19.98 12.20
N ILE A 126 6.89 -19.16 11.21
CA ILE A 126 8.16 -19.17 10.48
C ILE A 126 8.90 -17.88 10.81
N GLU A 127 10.15 -18.01 11.28
CA GLU A 127 11.03 -16.86 11.47
C GLU A 127 11.98 -16.72 10.28
N SER A 128 11.96 -15.56 9.63
CA SER A 128 12.82 -15.26 8.48
C SER A 128 14.27 -14.93 8.92
N PRO A 129 15.30 -15.34 8.15
CA PRO A 129 16.69 -15.05 8.50
C PRO A 129 17.01 -13.55 8.56
N GLU A 130 17.96 -13.16 9.41
CA GLU A 130 18.36 -11.74 9.60
C GLU A 130 18.77 -11.05 8.28
N ARG A 131 19.55 -11.75 7.43
CA ARG A 131 19.96 -11.21 6.13
C ARG A 131 18.77 -10.97 5.20
N ALA A 132 17.82 -11.90 5.18
CA ALA A 132 16.59 -11.77 4.40
C ALA A 132 15.75 -10.57 4.86
N ASN A 133 15.71 -10.33 6.17
CA ASN A 133 14.99 -9.21 6.77
C ASN A 133 15.59 -7.87 6.33
N TYR A 134 16.92 -7.70 6.38
CA TYR A 134 17.56 -6.47 5.89
C TYR A 134 17.37 -6.24 4.39
N ILE A 135 17.44 -7.29 3.57
CA ILE A 135 17.16 -7.21 2.12
C ILE A 135 15.73 -6.72 1.89
N ARG A 136 14.75 -7.30 2.60
CA ARG A 136 13.34 -6.86 2.54
C ARG A 136 13.17 -5.41 2.96
N MET A 137 13.86 -4.97 4.01
CA MET A 137 13.81 -3.58 4.47
C MET A 137 14.37 -2.60 3.44
N ILE A 138 15.53 -2.90 2.85
CA ILE A 138 16.13 -2.05 1.80
C ILE A 138 15.17 -1.93 0.61
N CYS A 139 14.63 -3.04 0.13
CA CYS A 139 13.71 -3.03 -1.00
C CYS A 139 12.35 -2.38 -0.67
N ASN A 140 11.85 -2.50 0.57
CA ASN A 140 10.64 -1.80 1.03
C ASN A 140 10.85 -0.27 1.01
N GLU A 141 11.99 0.23 1.51
CA GLU A 141 12.26 1.66 1.49
C GLU A 141 12.52 2.20 0.07
N LEU A 142 13.14 1.40 -0.81
CA LEU A 142 13.22 1.75 -2.24
C LEU A 142 11.85 1.80 -2.90
N ALA A 143 10.96 0.86 -2.58
CA ALA A 143 9.57 0.88 -3.06
C ALA A 143 8.79 2.07 -2.49
N ARG A 144 9.07 2.50 -1.24
CA ARG A 144 8.51 3.72 -0.65
C ARG A 144 8.92 4.97 -1.41
N ILE A 145 10.21 5.12 -1.69
CA ILE A 145 10.71 6.24 -2.50
C ILE A 145 10.06 6.21 -3.90
N SER A 146 9.99 5.05 -4.56
CA SER A 146 9.36 4.92 -5.88
C SER A 146 7.88 5.36 -5.89
N SER A 147 7.11 5.00 -4.86
CA SER A 147 5.71 5.41 -4.72
C SER A 147 5.59 6.91 -4.50
N HIS A 148 6.39 7.49 -3.59
CA HIS A 148 6.36 8.93 -3.33
C HIS A 148 6.81 9.77 -4.52
N LEU A 149 7.74 9.28 -5.34
CA LEU A 149 8.17 9.97 -6.57
C LEU A 149 7.06 10.08 -7.60
N LEU A 150 6.31 9.00 -7.84
CA LEU A 150 5.17 9.08 -8.75
C LEU A 150 4.09 9.99 -8.18
N TRP A 151 3.75 9.81 -6.91
CA TRP A 151 2.78 10.65 -6.22
C TRP A 151 3.13 12.15 -6.35
N LEU A 152 4.37 12.52 -6.07
CA LEU A 152 4.81 13.90 -6.14
C LEU A 152 4.75 14.43 -7.59
N GLY A 153 5.20 13.63 -8.55
CA GLY A 153 5.14 13.98 -9.97
C GLY A 153 3.71 14.22 -10.45
N THR A 154 2.78 13.35 -10.04
CA THR A 154 1.36 13.40 -10.42
C THR A 154 0.64 14.57 -9.74
N MET A 155 0.80 14.74 -8.43
CA MET A 155 0.22 15.86 -7.67
C MET A 155 0.64 17.24 -8.23
N VAL A 156 1.92 17.40 -8.60
CA VAL A 156 2.42 18.64 -9.19
C VAL A 156 1.95 18.82 -10.64
N MET A 157 1.81 17.75 -11.41
CA MET A 157 1.24 17.78 -12.77
C MET A 157 -0.23 18.21 -12.74
N ASP A 158 -1.00 17.70 -11.79
CA ASP A 158 -2.40 18.02 -11.56
C ASP A 158 -2.59 19.47 -11.09
N ALA A 159 -1.61 20.02 -10.37
CA ALA A 159 -1.52 21.46 -10.10
C ALA A 159 -1.09 22.31 -11.32
N GLY A 160 -0.71 21.69 -12.44
CA GLY A 160 -0.42 22.33 -13.73
C GLY A 160 1.05 22.27 -14.19
N ALA A 161 1.97 21.70 -13.40
CA ALA A 161 3.41 21.72 -13.69
C ALA A 161 3.94 20.37 -14.22
N VAL A 162 3.82 20.18 -15.55
CA VAL A 162 4.20 18.92 -16.24
C VAL A 162 5.71 18.61 -16.19
N SER A 163 6.58 19.63 -16.15
CA SER A 163 8.04 19.40 -16.16
C SER A 163 8.52 18.59 -14.95
N PHE A 164 7.86 18.78 -13.80
CA PHE A 164 8.23 18.11 -12.55
C PHE A 164 7.96 16.59 -12.61
N PHE A 165 6.90 16.18 -13.32
CA PHE A 165 6.58 14.79 -13.59
C PHE A 165 7.72 14.07 -14.33
N ILE A 166 8.34 14.73 -15.31
CA ILE A 166 9.44 14.11 -16.09
C ILE A 166 10.70 13.93 -15.21
N TRP A 167 11.00 14.88 -14.34
CA TRP A 167 12.17 14.79 -13.45
C TRP A 167 12.02 13.69 -12.40
N THR A 168 10.84 13.57 -11.80
CA THR A 168 10.55 12.49 -10.85
C THR A 168 10.60 11.12 -11.52
N PHE A 169 10.11 11.00 -12.77
CA PHE A 169 10.22 9.76 -13.54
C PHE A 169 11.67 9.37 -13.86
N ARG A 170 12.56 10.34 -14.11
CA ARG A 170 13.98 10.06 -14.33
C ARG A 170 14.61 9.38 -13.11
N GLU A 171 14.32 9.87 -11.90
CA GLU A 171 14.82 9.25 -10.68
C GLU A 171 14.16 7.90 -10.40
N ARG A 172 12.86 7.78 -10.71
CA ARG A 172 12.13 6.51 -10.60
C ARG A 172 12.66 5.43 -11.54
N GLU A 173 13.12 5.80 -12.73
CA GLU A 173 13.74 4.88 -13.68
C GLU A 173 15.02 4.23 -13.11
N LYS A 174 15.85 5.02 -12.40
CA LYS A 174 17.03 4.48 -11.72
C LYS A 174 16.67 3.40 -10.68
N ILE A 175 15.55 3.57 -9.99
CA ILE A 175 15.04 2.57 -9.04
C ILE A 175 14.58 1.31 -9.79
N TYR A 176 14.00 1.45 -10.97
CA TYR A 176 13.63 0.29 -11.79
C TYR A 176 14.83 -0.47 -12.35
N ASP A 177 15.91 0.22 -12.70
CA ASP A 177 17.16 -0.44 -13.09
C ASP A 177 17.80 -1.24 -11.92
N ILE A 178 17.50 -0.84 -10.68
CA ILE A 178 17.86 -1.59 -9.47
C ILE A 178 16.97 -2.83 -9.35
N PHE A 179 15.64 -2.69 -9.47
CA PHE A 179 14.72 -3.83 -9.37
C PHE A 179 14.91 -4.85 -10.49
N ASP A 180 15.25 -4.41 -11.69
CA ASP A 180 15.59 -5.29 -12.82
C ASP A 180 16.80 -6.17 -12.51
N GLU A 181 17.83 -5.59 -11.88
CA GLU A 181 19.02 -6.35 -11.46
C GLU A 181 18.72 -7.33 -10.32
N VAL A 182 17.88 -6.93 -9.37
CA VAL A 182 17.58 -7.74 -8.17
C VAL A 182 16.65 -8.92 -8.50
N ALA A 183 15.59 -8.66 -9.26
CA ALA A 183 14.52 -9.63 -9.48
C ALA A 183 14.35 -10.07 -10.93
N GLY A 184 15.00 -9.41 -11.90
CA GLY A 184 14.79 -9.64 -13.35
C GLY A 184 13.51 -9.04 -13.90
N HIS A 185 12.78 -8.26 -13.09
CA HIS A 185 11.52 -7.61 -13.46
C HIS A 185 11.50 -6.18 -12.95
N ARG A 186 10.98 -5.28 -13.78
CA ARG A 186 10.96 -3.84 -13.48
C ARG A 186 9.83 -3.41 -12.55
N PHE A 187 8.62 -3.94 -12.75
CA PHE A 187 7.43 -3.53 -11.99
C PHE A 187 6.92 -4.64 -11.06
N THR A 188 6.63 -5.84 -11.56
CA THR A 188 6.11 -6.93 -10.72
C THR A 188 7.24 -7.73 -10.09
N VAL A 189 7.71 -7.24 -8.94
CA VAL A 189 8.92 -7.72 -8.25
C VAL A 189 8.51 -8.79 -7.23
N SER A 190 8.15 -9.98 -7.69
CA SER A 190 7.85 -11.17 -6.84
C SER A 190 9.12 -11.78 -6.23
N HIS A 191 9.95 -10.94 -5.61
CA HIS A 191 11.28 -11.27 -5.08
C HIS A 191 11.24 -11.75 -3.63
N SER A 192 10.44 -11.10 -2.77
CA SER A 192 10.14 -11.64 -1.44
C SER A 192 9.42 -12.99 -1.63
N ARG A 193 9.66 -13.95 -0.75
CA ARG A 193 8.95 -15.24 -0.73
C ARG A 193 8.67 -15.62 0.71
N ILE A 194 7.69 -16.49 0.95
CA ILE A 194 7.40 -16.98 2.29
C ILE A 194 8.66 -17.69 2.83
N GLY A 195 9.15 -17.27 4.00
CA GLY A 195 10.37 -17.79 4.61
C GLY A 195 11.67 -17.17 4.09
N GLY A 196 11.61 -16.00 3.44
CA GLY A 196 12.80 -15.19 3.12
C GLY A 196 12.73 -14.48 1.76
N VAL A 197 13.78 -14.63 0.97
CA VAL A 197 13.92 -13.98 -0.34
C VAL A 197 14.32 -14.98 -1.42
N ASN A 198 13.99 -14.66 -2.69
CA ASN A 198 14.30 -15.56 -3.79
C ASN A 198 15.80 -15.57 -4.11
N ASN A 199 16.39 -14.41 -4.37
CA ASN A 199 17.80 -14.28 -4.73
C ASN A 199 18.53 -13.36 -3.74
N ASP A 200 19.85 -13.49 -3.64
CA ASP A 200 20.67 -12.49 -2.93
C ASP A 200 20.90 -11.26 -3.82
N PHE A 201 21.34 -10.17 -3.21
CA PHE A 201 21.87 -9.04 -3.96
C PHE A 201 23.17 -9.41 -4.67
N THR A 202 23.24 -9.07 -5.96
CA THR A 202 24.52 -9.13 -6.69
C THR A 202 25.39 -7.93 -6.28
N PRO A 203 26.73 -8.03 -6.39
CA PRO A 203 27.62 -6.89 -6.13
C PRO A 203 27.25 -5.66 -6.98
N ALA A 204 26.81 -5.89 -8.21
CA ALA A 204 26.33 -4.83 -9.11
C ALA A 204 25.07 -4.13 -8.58
N SER A 205 24.10 -4.86 -8.01
CA SER A 205 22.93 -4.27 -7.37
C SER A 205 23.33 -3.35 -6.22
N VAL A 206 24.27 -3.77 -5.38
CA VAL A 206 24.73 -2.99 -4.22
C VAL A 206 25.40 -1.69 -4.66
N GLU A 207 26.22 -1.72 -5.71
CA GLU A 207 26.85 -0.52 -6.28
C GLU A 207 25.81 0.46 -6.86
N LYS A 208 24.82 -0.04 -7.61
CA LYS A 208 23.72 0.79 -8.14
C LYS A 208 22.93 1.47 -7.01
N ILE A 209 22.62 0.74 -5.94
CA ILE A 209 21.88 1.28 -4.79
C ILE A 209 22.73 2.36 -4.08
N LYS A 210 24.02 2.10 -3.82
CA LYS A 210 24.92 3.08 -3.21
C LYS A 210 25.04 4.37 -4.04
N LYS A 211 25.11 4.23 -5.37
CA LYS A 211 25.12 5.38 -6.28
C LYS A 211 23.82 6.20 -6.15
N PHE A 212 22.67 5.53 -6.17
CA PHE A 212 21.37 6.20 -6.01
C PHE A 212 21.27 6.97 -4.69
N ILE A 213 21.68 6.35 -3.58
CA ILE A 213 21.70 6.98 -2.24
C ILE A 213 22.56 8.25 -2.22
N SER A 214 23.69 8.27 -2.92
CA SER A 214 24.58 9.43 -2.94
C SER A 214 24.02 10.60 -3.76
N GLU A 215 23.24 10.33 -4.81
CA GLU A 215 22.69 11.34 -5.72
C GLU A 215 21.36 11.90 -5.22
N PHE A 216 20.48 11.05 -4.68
CA PHE A 216 19.09 11.37 -4.39
C PHE A 216 18.87 12.54 -3.39
N PRO A 217 19.64 12.67 -2.28
CA PRO A 217 19.49 13.79 -1.36
C PRO A 217 19.75 15.16 -2.00
N ARG A 218 20.57 15.21 -3.06
CA ARG A 218 20.81 16.45 -3.82
C ARG A 218 19.57 16.84 -4.62
N GLU A 219 18.95 15.88 -5.29
CA GLU A 219 17.72 16.10 -6.08
C GLU A 219 16.56 16.52 -5.17
N LEU A 220 16.38 15.86 -4.01
CA LEU A 220 15.39 16.28 -3.01
C LEU A 220 15.57 17.74 -2.57
N ARG A 221 16.82 18.15 -2.31
CA ARG A 221 17.14 19.53 -1.92
C ARG A 221 16.80 20.53 -3.03
N ASP A 222 17.03 20.17 -4.28
CA ASP A 222 16.73 21.04 -5.40
C ASP A 222 15.21 21.14 -5.65
N TRP A 223 14.45 20.07 -5.40
CA TRP A 223 12.99 20.11 -5.42
C TRP A 223 12.40 20.98 -4.30
N HIS A 224 12.90 20.87 -3.07
CA HIS A 224 12.51 21.76 -1.97
C HIS A 224 12.72 23.24 -2.32
N LYS A 225 13.86 23.60 -2.93
CA LYS A 225 14.11 25.00 -3.34
C LYS A 225 13.10 25.50 -4.38
N LEU A 226 12.62 24.61 -5.25
CA LEU A 226 11.71 24.96 -6.33
C LEU A 226 10.26 25.04 -5.85
N LEU A 227 9.76 24.01 -5.15
CA LEU A 227 8.36 23.91 -4.76
C LEU A 227 8.04 24.77 -3.53
N ASP A 228 8.88 24.73 -2.50
CA ASP A 228 8.57 25.40 -1.23
C ASP A 228 8.62 26.94 -1.35
N ARG A 229 9.39 27.45 -2.33
CA ARG A 229 9.44 28.89 -2.64
C ARG A 229 8.39 29.33 -3.65
N ASN A 230 7.75 28.38 -4.34
CA ASN A 230 6.77 28.71 -5.36
C ASN A 230 5.45 29.10 -4.70
N ARG A 231 5.17 30.41 -4.74
CA ARG A 231 3.92 30.97 -4.20
C ARG A 231 2.67 30.32 -4.80
N ILE A 232 2.66 30.00 -6.09
CA ILE A 232 1.48 29.39 -6.74
C ILE A 232 1.19 28.01 -6.13
N PHE A 233 2.23 27.23 -5.86
CA PHE A 233 2.07 25.91 -5.28
C PHE A 233 1.60 25.98 -3.83
N VAL A 234 2.12 26.93 -3.05
CA VAL A 234 1.70 27.13 -1.66
C VAL A 234 0.26 27.64 -1.61
N ASP A 235 -0.10 28.65 -2.41
CA ASP A 235 -1.45 29.23 -2.45
C ASP A 235 -2.53 28.20 -2.89
N ARG A 236 -2.14 27.17 -3.65
CA ARG A 236 -3.05 26.08 -4.10
C ARG A 236 -3.20 24.92 -3.11
N ASN A 237 -2.31 24.81 -2.12
CA ASN A 237 -2.26 23.66 -1.20
C ASN A 237 -2.47 24.04 0.27
N ALA A 238 -2.18 25.28 0.64
CA ALA A 238 -2.36 25.78 1.99
C ALA A 238 -3.85 26.00 2.28
N GLY A 239 -4.34 25.46 3.40
CA GLY A 239 -5.74 25.57 3.81
C GLY A 239 -6.74 24.81 2.94
N VAL A 240 -6.27 23.93 2.04
CA VAL A 240 -7.13 23.15 1.14
C VAL A 240 -7.21 21.70 1.63
N GLY A 241 -8.44 21.24 1.80
CA GLY A 241 -8.74 19.85 2.17
C GLY A 241 -8.25 19.49 3.57
N SER A 242 -8.41 20.41 4.52
CA SER A 242 -8.04 20.24 5.94
C SER A 242 -8.88 19.16 6.61
N ILE A 243 -8.28 18.36 7.49
CA ILE A 243 -8.98 17.31 8.27
C ILE A 243 -8.69 17.49 9.74
N GLY A 244 -9.73 17.43 10.57
CA GLY A 244 -9.59 17.45 12.03
C GLY A 244 -8.91 16.19 12.58
N HIS A 245 -8.27 16.30 13.74
CA HIS A 245 -7.56 15.17 14.36
C HIS A 245 -8.53 14.02 14.72
N GLU A 246 -9.67 14.35 15.33
CA GLU A 246 -10.68 13.37 15.75
C GLU A 246 -11.40 12.75 14.54
N GLU A 247 -11.69 13.56 13.52
CA GLU A 247 -12.32 13.10 12.28
C GLU A 247 -11.44 12.10 11.53
N ALA A 248 -10.13 12.38 11.44
CA ALA A 248 -9.17 11.46 10.82
C ALA A 248 -9.16 10.08 11.48
N ILE A 249 -9.29 10.02 12.82
CA ILE A 249 -9.37 8.76 13.58
C ILE A 249 -10.70 8.06 13.34
N ASN A 250 -11.82 8.80 13.38
CA ASN A 250 -13.15 8.22 13.21
C ASN A 250 -13.36 7.61 11.82
N ILE A 251 -12.78 8.23 10.79
CA ILE A 251 -12.78 7.72 9.41
C ILE A 251 -11.79 6.55 9.26
N GLY A 252 -10.78 6.47 10.12
CA GLY A 252 -9.72 5.45 10.03
C GLY A 252 -8.69 5.76 8.94
N LEU A 253 -8.35 7.04 8.73
CA LEU A 253 -7.27 7.44 7.84
C LEU A 253 -5.93 6.84 8.28
N THR A 254 -5.05 6.54 7.32
CA THR A 254 -3.77 5.90 7.63
C THR A 254 -2.60 6.57 6.91
N GLY A 255 -1.38 6.37 7.42
CA GLY A 255 -0.15 6.82 6.79
C GLY A 255 0.05 8.34 6.79
N PRO A 256 0.58 8.92 5.70
CA PRO A 256 0.88 10.36 5.63
C PRO A 256 -0.35 11.24 5.82
N ALA A 257 -1.55 10.77 5.46
CA ALA A 257 -2.80 11.51 5.65
C ALA A 257 -3.13 11.68 7.14
N LEU A 258 -2.88 10.66 7.96
CA LEU A 258 -3.05 10.71 9.42
C LEU A 258 -1.91 11.49 10.09
N ARG A 259 -0.68 11.35 9.60
CA ARG A 259 0.50 12.04 10.16
C ARG A 259 0.49 13.55 9.91
N ALA A 260 -0.21 14.00 8.87
CA ALA A 260 -0.44 15.41 8.59
C ALA A 260 -1.41 16.09 9.58
N THR A 261 -2.18 15.32 10.34
CA THR A 261 -3.11 15.83 11.39
C THR A 261 -2.53 15.69 12.80
N GLY A 262 -1.22 15.62 12.96
CA GLY A 262 -0.53 15.70 14.26
C GLY A 262 -0.40 14.37 14.99
N ILE A 263 -0.96 13.30 14.45
CA ILE A 263 -0.91 11.97 15.06
C ILE A 263 0.33 11.24 14.57
N ALA A 264 1.28 11.02 15.48
CA ALA A 264 2.50 10.27 15.21
C ALA A 264 2.24 8.75 15.16
N TYR A 265 1.34 8.27 14.30
CA TYR A 265 1.06 6.86 14.09
C TYR A 265 1.84 6.30 12.89
N ASP A 266 2.69 5.29 13.13
CA ASP A 266 3.47 4.58 12.11
C ASP A 266 3.69 3.13 12.54
N VAL A 267 3.18 2.17 11.77
CA VAL A 267 3.23 0.75 12.14
C VAL A 267 4.67 0.28 12.42
N ARG A 268 5.67 0.84 11.74
CA ARG A 268 7.10 0.48 11.93
C ARG A 268 7.61 0.77 13.34
N LYS A 269 7.01 1.74 14.06
CA LYS A 269 7.35 2.04 15.46
C LYS A 269 6.40 1.41 16.47
N PHE A 270 5.11 1.31 16.15
CA PHE A 270 4.12 0.73 17.08
C PHE A 270 4.23 -0.79 17.17
N GLU A 271 4.29 -1.48 16.03
CA GLU A 271 4.48 -2.93 15.94
C GLU A 271 5.65 -3.19 14.97
N PRO A 272 6.90 -3.00 15.43
CA PRO A 272 8.07 -3.17 14.57
C PRO A 272 8.11 -4.61 14.03
N TYR A 273 8.10 -4.71 12.71
CA TYR A 273 8.28 -5.95 11.96
C TYR A 273 9.70 -6.02 11.39
N LEU A 274 10.15 -7.22 11.00
CA LEU A 274 11.52 -7.47 10.54
C LEU A 274 12.54 -6.99 11.60
N HIS A 275 13.33 -5.96 11.29
CA HIS A 275 14.29 -5.34 12.22
C HIS A 275 14.22 -3.80 12.22
N TYR A 276 13.01 -3.23 12.05
CA TYR A 276 12.82 -1.78 12.18
C TYR A 276 13.09 -1.24 13.59
N ASP A 277 13.05 -2.10 14.60
CA ASP A 277 13.42 -1.83 16.00
C ASP A 277 14.90 -1.44 16.17
N GLN A 278 15.77 -1.93 15.29
CA GLN A 278 17.20 -1.66 15.35
C GLN A 278 17.62 -0.40 14.58
N ILE A 279 16.70 0.33 13.95
CA ILE A 279 17.03 1.48 13.10
C ILE A 279 16.50 2.77 13.71
N ASP A 280 17.36 3.79 13.73
CA ASP A 280 16.98 5.11 14.22
C ASP A 280 16.43 5.96 13.06
N PHE A 281 15.12 6.19 13.07
CA PHE A 281 14.46 7.10 12.14
C PHE A 281 13.39 7.96 12.84
N GLU A 282 13.11 9.12 12.28
CA GLU A 282 12.08 10.03 12.78
C GLU A 282 10.82 9.94 11.91
N VAL A 283 9.65 10.01 12.54
CA VAL A 283 8.37 9.97 11.83
C VAL A 283 7.92 11.42 11.67
N PRO A 284 7.84 11.95 10.43
CA PRO A 284 7.43 13.33 10.22
C PRO A 284 5.96 13.48 10.60
N THR A 285 5.66 14.55 11.34
CA THR A 285 4.30 14.92 11.73
C THR A 285 4.11 16.42 11.57
N ARG A 286 2.90 16.80 11.21
CA ARG A 286 2.47 18.20 11.05
C ARG A 286 1.09 18.34 11.68
N THR A 287 0.69 19.54 12.11
CA THR A 287 -0.57 19.76 12.85
C THR A 287 -1.69 20.35 12.00
N GLU A 288 -1.38 20.83 10.80
CA GLU A 288 -2.27 21.65 9.98
C GLU A 288 -3.37 20.82 9.28
N GLY A 289 -3.13 19.53 9.00
CA GLY A 289 -4.09 18.63 8.34
C GLY A 289 -4.31 18.89 6.84
N ASP A 290 -3.72 19.97 6.32
CA ASP A 290 -3.84 20.44 4.94
C ASP A 290 -3.10 19.56 3.92
N ASN A 291 -3.41 19.76 2.64
CA ASN A 291 -2.67 19.10 1.57
C ASN A 291 -1.18 19.46 1.57
N LEU A 292 -0.83 20.70 1.90
CA LEU A 292 0.56 21.13 2.03
C LEU A 292 1.30 20.37 3.14
N ALA A 293 0.64 20.11 4.28
CA ALA A 293 1.20 19.33 5.36
C ALA A 293 1.47 17.87 4.95
N ARG A 294 0.55 17.26 4.17
CA ARG A 294 0.76 15.91 3.58
C ARG A 294 1.96 15.90 2.63
N TYR A 295 2.15 16.97 1.86
CA TYR A 295 3.32 17.11 0.99
C TYR A 295 4.63 17.14 1.79
N TYR A 296 4.72 17.94 2.84
CA TYR A 296 5.92 17.97 3.67
C TYR A 296 6.21 16.63 4.35
N CYS A 297 5.17 15.94 4.85
CA CYS A 297 5.34 14.61 5.46
C CYS A 297 5.97 13.61 4.48
N ARG A 298 5.47 13.54 3.24
CA ARG A 298 6.01 12.63 2.23
C ARG A 298 7.41 13.00 1.75
N MET A 299 7.73 14.29 1.66
CA MET A 299 9.08 14.76 1.32
C MET A 299 10.10 14.39 2.40
N GLU A 300 9.74 14.58 3.67
CA GLU A 300 10.56 14.19 4.82
C GLU A 300 10.69 12.67 4.93
N GLU A 301 9.63 11.90 4.64
CA GLU A 301 9.69 10.44 4.55
C GLU A 301 10.71 9.95 3.53
N MET A 302 10.80 10.59 2.35
CA MET A 302 11.81 10.21 1.35
C MET A 302 13.24 10.41 1.87
N ALA A 303 13.48 11.47 2.64
CA ALA A 303 14.80 11.71 3.25
C ALA A 303 15.11 10.67 4.35
N GLU A 304 14.13 10.36 5.20
CA GLU A 304 14.28 9.34 6.24
C GLU A 304 14.44 7.92 5.65
N SER A 305 13.75 7.58 4.55
CA SER A 305 13.96 6.31 3.83
C SER A 305 15.40 6.15 3.34
N VAL A 306 16.02 7.21 2.81
CA VAL A 306 17.45 7.16 2.44
C VAL A 306 18.33 6.87 3.65
N ARG A 307 18.05 7.54 4.77
CA ARG A 307 18.77 7.33 6.03
C ARG A 307 18.60 5.90 6.57
N ILE A 308 17.41 5.32 6.44
CA ILE A 308 17.14 3.91 6.81
C ILE A 308 17.98 2.99 5.94
N ILE A 309 18.00 3.18 4.62
CA ILE A 309 18.77 2.33 3.70
C ILE A 309 20.26 2.39 4.02
N GLU A 310 20.82 3.59 4.30
CA GLU A 310 22.22 3.74 4.71
C GLU A 310 22.54 2.98 6.00
N GLN A 311 21.63 2.99 6.97
CA GLN A 311 21.79 2.25 8.22
C GLN A 311 21.69 0.74 8.01
N CYS A 312 20.77 0.28 7.17
CA CYS A 312 20.65 -1.13 6.79
C CYS A 312 21.98 -1.65 6.22
N PHE A 313 22.62 -0.93 5.29
CA PHE A 313 23.91 -1.35 4.73
C PHE A 313 25.05 -1.42 5.75
N LYS A 314 25.02 -0.62 6.82
CA LYS A 314 26.03 -0.65 7.88
C LYS A 314 25.86 -1.84 8.83
N LYS A 315 24.61 -2.29 9.04
CA LYS A 315 24.26 -3.37 9.98
C LYS A 315 24.10 -4.73 9.31
N MET A 316 23.94 -4.75 7.99
CA MET A 316 23.72 -5.98 7.23
C MET A 316 24.91 -6.95 7.36
N PRO A 317 24.69 -8.23 7.70
CA PRO A 317 25.74 -9.23 7.73
C PRO A 317 26.18 -9.63 6.31
N ASP A 318 27.49 -9.66 6.05
CA ASP A 318 28.07 -9.94 4.72
C ASP A 318 27.76 -11.34 4.19
N LYS A 319 27.54 -12.31 5.08
CA LYS A 319 27.18 -13.70 4.75
C LYS A 319 26.09 -14.18 5.69
N GLY A 320 25.03 -14.75 5.13
CA GLY A 320 23.95 -15.37 5.89
C GLY A 320 22.98 -16.12 4.97
N PRO A 321 22.20 -17.06 5.52
CA PRO A 321 21.15 -17.72 4.77
C PRO A 321 20.08 -16.70 4.36
N ILE A 322 19.56 -16.86 3.14
CA ILE A 322 18.55 -15.97 2.52
C ILE A 322 17.15 -16.55 2.72
N ARG A 323 17.08 -17.83 3.06
CA ARG A 323 15.86 -18.61 3.30
C ARG A 323 15.99 -19.37 4.60
N VAL A 324 14.86 -19.74 5.19
CA VAL A 324 14.82 -20.57 6.39
C VAL A 324 15.35 -21.97 6.08
N ASP A 325 16.17 -22.51 6.98
CA ASP A 325 16.74 -23.87 6.88
C ASP A 325 15.71 -24.98 7.20
N ASP A 326 14.46 -24.80 6.78
CA ASP A 326 13.38 -25.78 6.89
C ASP A 326 12.71 -25.99 5.52
N ALA A 327 13.06 -27.11 4.88
CA ALA A 327 12.61 -27.48 3.53
C ALA A 327 11.10 -27.77 3.46
N LYS A 328 10.40 -27.94 4.59
CA LYS A 328 8.94 -28.10 4.61
C LYS A 328 8.20 -26.77 4.54
N LYS A 329 8.87 -25.68 4.90
CA LYS A 329 8.25 -24.36 5.08
C LYS A 329 8.75 -23.32 4.08
N SER A 330 9.90 -23.55 3.46
CA SER A 330 10.47 -22.68 2.42
C SER A 330 10.95 -23.51 1.23
N TYR A 331 11.18 -22.83 0.10
CA TYR A 331 11.76 -23.49 -1.07
C TYR A 331 13.22 -23.92 -0.82
N PRO A 332 13.56 -25.18 -1.11
CA PRO A 332 14.94 -25.64 -1.03
C PRO A 332 15.84 -24.88 -2.02
N SER A 333 17.14 -24.89 -1.75
CA SER A 333 18.11 -24.33 -2.70
C SER A 333 18.17 -25.19 -3.98
N LYS A 334 18.43 -24.59 -5.14
CA LYS A 334 18.51 -25.37 -6.40
C LYS A 334 19.61 -26.43 -6.36
N ASP A 335 20.72 -26.13 -5.69
CA ASP A 335 21.80 -27.10 -5.50
C ASP A 335 21.31 -28.31 -4.69
N GLU A 336 20.57 -28.09 -3.60
CA GLU A 336 19.99 -29.18 -2.81
C GLU A 336 18.97 -30.01 -3.60
N VAL A 337 18.17 -29.38 -4.45
CA VAL A 337 17.20 -30.06 -5.33
C VAL A 337 17.91 -30.98 -6.34
N TYR A 338 19.05 -30.56 -6.87
CA TYR A 338 19.78 -31.36 -7.86
C TYR A 338 20.57 -32.52 -7.25
N TYR A 339 21.04 -32.39 -6.01
CA TYR A 339 21.95 -33.37 -5.39
C TYR A 339 21.32 -34.24 -4.29
N SER A 340 20.14 -33.88 -3.77
CA SER A 340 19.43 -34.65 -2.73
C SER A 340 18.05 -35.11 -3.19
N MET A 341 17.64 -36.31 -2.75
CA MET A 341 16.31 -36.84 -3.05
C MET A 341 15.25 -36.09 -2.23
N GLU A 342 15.56 -35.76 -0.98
CA GLU A 342 14.69 -35.02 -0.07
C GLU A 342 14.40 -33.61 -0.60
N GLY A 343 15.41 -32.90 -1.12
CA GLY A 343 15.24 -31.58 -1.72
C GLY A 343 14.27 -31.61 -2.90
N LEU A 344 14.34 -32.64 -3.75
CA LEU A 344 13.41 -32.82 -4.87
C LEU A 344 11.97 -33.11 -4.40
N ILE A 345 11.81 -33.94 -3.37
CA ILE A 345 10.49 -34.23 -2.80
C ILE A 345 9.88 -32.95 -2.21
N HIS A 346 10.67 -32.17 -1.49
CA HIS A 346 10.22 -30.92 -0.88
C HIS A 346 9.89 -29.85 -1.93
N ASP A 347 10.67 -29.71 -3.00
CA ASP A 347 10.37 -28.80 -4.11
C ASP A 347 9.06 -29.17 -4.82
N PHE A 348 8.83 -30.46 -5.05
CA PHE A 348 7.59 -30.96 -5.63
C PHE A 348 6.38 -30.68 -4.73
N MET A 349 6.48 -31.01 -3.44
CA MET A 349 5.41 -30.74 -2.46
C MET A 349 5.12 -29.25 -2.31
N MET A 350 6.15 -28.40 -2.31
CA MET A 350 5.98 -26.95 -2.18
C MET A 350 5.29 -26.34 -3.41
N THR A 351 5.58 -26.88 -4.60
CA THR A 351 4.96 -26.42 -5.84
C THR A 351 3.49 -26.84 -5.95
N ASP A 352 3.14 -28.04 -5.50
CA ASP A 352 1.77 -28.58 -5.57
C ASP A 352 0.90 -28.10 -4.39
N THR A 353 1.35 -28.35 -3.16
CA THR A 353 0.57 -28.08 -1.95
C THR A 353 0.90 -26.75 -1.29
N GLY A 354 2.11 -26.22 -1.46
CA GLY A 354 2.53 -24.97 -0.81
C GLY A 354 2.70 -25.08 0.71
N VAL A 355 2.75 -23.93 1.38
CA VAL A 355 2.77 -23.88 2.85
C VAL A 355 1.38 -24.18 3.37
N CYS A 356 1.26 -25.16 4.27
CA CYS A 356 0.03 -25.48 4.98
C CYS A 356 0.11 -24.99 6.43
N PRO A 357 -0.47 -23.82 6.77
CA PRO A 357 -0.53 -23.37 8.15
C PRO A 357 -1.50 -24.24 8.98
N PRO A 358 -1.45 -24.18 10.32
CA PRO A 358 -2.33 -24.98 11.17
C PRO A 358 -3.83 -24.69 10.94
N GLU A 359 -4.66 -25.73 11.01
CA GLU A 359 -6.12 -25.61 10.87
C GLU A 359 -6.72 -24.72 11.98
N GLY A 360 -7.58 -23.77 11.57
CA GLY A 360 -8.25 -22.84 12.48
C GLY A 360 -7.38 -21.68 12.97
N ALA A 361 -6.15 -21.55 12.47
CA ALA A 361 -5.30 -20.40 12.74
C ALA A 361 -5.82 -19.16 12.01
N GLU A 362 -5.88 -18.05 12.74
CA GLU A 362 -6.25 -16.73 12.25
C GLU A 362 -5.15 -15.76 12.63
N ALA A 363 -4.69 -14.93 11.69
CA ALA A 363 -3.84 -13.80 12.03
C ALA A 363 -4.17 -12.58 11.18
N TYR A 364 -4.02 -11.43 11.82
CA TYR A 364 -3.90 -10.15 11.17
C TYR A 364 -2.45 -9.68 11.30
N HIS A 365 -1.86 -9.26 10.20
CA HIS A 365 -0.58 -8.57 10.22
C HIS A 365 -0.65 -7.39 9.27
N ALA A 366 -0.15 -6.26 9.74
CA ALA A 366 -0.11 -5.02 8.99
C ALA A 366 1.32 -4.51 8.88
N ILE A 367 1.60 -3.85 7.76
CA ILE A 367 2.84 -3.11 7.53
C ILE A 367 2.51 -1.65 7.21
N GLU A 368 3.50 -0.78 7.39
CA GLU A 368 3.40 0.60 6.89
C GLU A 368 3.79 0.61 5.41
N ALA A 369 2.81 0.49 4.51
CA ALA A 369 3.03 0.78 3.10
C ALA A 369 3.22 2.30 2.89
N PRO A 370 3.71 2.76 1.72
CA PRO A 370 3.95 4.19 1.48
C PRO A 370 2.68 5.05 1.57
N LYS A 371 1.52 4.42 1.37
CA LYS A 371 0.21 5.06 1.43
C LYS A 371 -0.45 4.98 2.82
N GLY A 372 0.05 4.12 3.71
CA GLY A 372 -0.48 3.88 5.05
C GLY A 372 -0.50 2.41 5.45
N GLU A 373 -1.39 2.04 6.35
CA GLU A 373 -1.46 0.70 6.93
C GLU A 373 -2.04 -0.30 5.92
N LEU A 374 -1.20 -1.21 5.43
CA LEU A 374 -1.60 -2.32 4.57
C LEU A 374 -1.65 -3.59 5.42
N GLY A 375 -2.83 -4.17 5.55
CA GLY A 375 -3.08 -5.32 6.41
C GLY A 375 -3.63 -6.53 5.67
N PHE A 376 -3.18 -7.72 6.06
CA PHE A 376 -3.73 -8.99 5.61
C PHE A 376 -4.31 -9.75 6.79
N TYR A 377 -5.60 -10.04 6.72
CA TYR A 377 -6.30 -10.96 7.62
C TYR A 377 -6.46 -12.30 6.90
N ILE A 378 -5.87 -13.34 7.45
CA ILE A 378 -5.88 -14.68 6.86
C ILE A 378 -6.45 -15.65 7.88
N GLN A 379 -7.38 -16.49 7.41
CA GLN A 379 -7.91 -17.64 8.13
C GLN A 379 -7.52 -18.91 7.36
N SER A 380 -6.91 -19.87 8.06
CA SER A 380 -6.47 -21.15 7.47
C SER A 380 -7.38 -22.31 7.89
N ASP A 381 -7.63 -23.21 6.94
CA ASP A 381 -8.34 -24.49 7.13
C ASP A 381 -7.37 -25.69 7.21
N GLY A 382 -6.06 -25.45 7.37
CA GLY A 382 -5.05 -26.50 7.38
C GLY A 382 -4.55 -26.90 5.99
N THR A 383 -5.12 -26.34 4.93
CA THR A 383 -4.67 -26.57 3.55
C THR A 383 -3.70 -25.49 3.07
N GLY A 384 -3.09 -25.72 1.90
CA GLY A 384 -2.26 -24.72 1.22
C GLY A 384 -3.02 -23.53 0.65
N HIS A 385 -4.35 -23.57 0.71
CA HIS A 385 -5.25 -22.53 0.28
C HIS A 385 -5.75 -21.73 1.50
N PRO A 386 -5.83 -20.40 1.42
CA PRO A 386 -6.47 -19.63 2.46
C PRO A 386 -7.98 -19.88 2.42
N TRP A 387 -8.58 -20.23 3.56
CA TRP A 387 -10.04 -20.32 3.67
C TRP A 387 -10.68 -18.95 3.42
N ARG A 388 -10.09 -17.91 4.01
CA ARG A 388 -10.46 -16.52 3.75
C ARG A 388 -9.22 -15.65 3.86
N LEU A 389 -9.01 -14.80 2.85
CA LEU A 389 -7.99 -13.76 2.86
C LEU A 389 -8.69 -12.41 2.65
N LYS A 390 -8.75 -11.60 3.70
CA LYS A 390 -9.30 -10.25 3.68
C LYS A 390 -8.16 -9.26 3.71
N ILE A 391 -8.23 -8.23 2.87
CA ILE A 391 -7.17 -7.24 2.75
C ILE A 391 -7.70 -5.91 3.28
N LYS A 392 -6.98 -5.26 4.18
CA LYS A 392 -7.17 -3.86 4.57
C LYS A 392 -6.23 -3.00 3.73
N SER A 393 -6.78 -2.09 2.92
CA SER A 393 -5.96 -1.22 2.05
C SER A 393 -5.91 0.18 2.61
N PRO A 394 -4.74 0.82 2.56
CA PRO A 394 -4.63 2.22 2.92
C PRO A 394 -5.41 3.10 1.94
N SER A 395 -5.38 2.80 0.63
CA SER A 395 -6.07 3.63 -0.36
C SER A 395 -7.59 3.64 -0.19
N PHE A 396 -8.22 2.52 0.17
CA PHE A 396 -9.66 2.48 0.43
C PHE A 396 -10.04 3.32 1.66
N SER A 397 -9.27 3.20 2.74
CA SER A 397 -9.48 3.97 3.97
C SER A 397 -9.30 5.48 3.71
N ASN A 398 -8.28 5.84 2.92
CA ASN A 398 -8.02 7.23 2.56
C ASN A 398 -9.09 7.81 1.61
N LEU A 399 -9.65 6.99 0.70
CA LEU A 399 -10.75 7.40 -0.17
C LEU A 399 -12.05 7.65 0.60
N GLN A 400 -12.31 6.95 1.70
CA GLN A 400 -13.49 7.24 2.52
C GLN A 400 -13.44 8.67 3.09
N GLY A 401 -12.24 9.14 3.48
CA GLY A 401 -12.06 10.51 3.94
C GLY A 401 -12.12 11.56 2.81
N LEU A 402 -12.04 11.15 1.55
CA LEU A 402 -12.11 12.11 0.44
C LEU A 402 -13.52 12.72 0.31
N GLU A 403 -14.60 12.01 0.67
CA GLU A 403 -15.96 12.60 0.68
C GLU A 403 -16.04 13.79 1.64
N THR A 404 -15.57 13.61 2.88
CA THR A 404 -15.63 14.66 3.92
C THR A 404 -14.73 15.83 3.61
N VAL A 405 -13.60 15.60 2.93
CA VAL A 405 -12.61 16.63 2.61
C VAL A 405 -13.06 17.52 1.46
N LEU A 406 -13.86 16.99 0.54
CA LEU A 406 -14.33 17.73 -0.63
C LEU A 406 -15.54 18.62 -0.32
N ASP A 407 -16.26 18.36 0.77
CA ASP A 407 -17.43 19.14 1.15
C ASP A 407 -17.02 20.57 1.59
N GLY A 408 -17.56 21.58 0.91
CA GLY A 408 -17.29 23.00 1.18
C GLY A 408 -16.14 23.60 0.36
N GLU A 409 -15.35 22.77 -0.34
CA GLU A 409 -14.21 23.20 -1.16
C GLU A 409 -14.63 23.65 -2.56
N MET A 410 -13.71 24.30 -3.28
CA MET A 410 -13.93 24.69 -4.68
C MET A 410 -13.67 23.53 -5.64
N VAL A 411 -14.42 23.48 -6.75
CA VAL A 411 -14.25 22.45 -7.79
C VAL A 411 -12.82 22.39 -8.36
N ALA A 412 -12.13 23.54 -8.42
CA ALA A 412 -10.75 23.60 -8.89
C ALA A 412 -9.78 22.89 -7.94
N ASP A 413 -10.12 22.77 -6.66
CA ASP A 413 -9.25 22.21 -5.62
C ASP A 413 -9.44 20.71 -5.46
N THR A 414 -10.55 20.15 -5.96
CA THR A 414 -10.82 18.70 -6.01
C THR A 414 -9.64 17.91 -6.58
N VAL A 415 -9.05 18.40 -7.67
CA VAL A 415 -7.92 17.75 -8.35
C VAL A 415 -6.69 17.66 -7.43
N VAL A 416 -6.41 18.74 -6.72
CA VAL A 416 -5.26 18.85 -5.81
C VAL A 416 -5.47 18.01 -4.55
N ILE A 417 -6.71 17.95 -4.05
CA ILE A 417 -7.10 17.11 -2.91
C ILE A 417 -6.99 15.62 -3.25
N ILE A 418 -7.49 15.21 -4.43
CA ILE A 418 -7.35 13.83 -4.93
C ILE A 418 -5.87 13.47 -5.05
N GLY A 419 -5.07 14.32 -5.69
CA GLY A 419 -3.62 14.14 -5.77
C GLY A 419 -2.98 14.04 -4.39
N GLY A 420 -3.44 14.84 -3.42
CA GLY A 420 -3.02 14.81 -2.03
C GLY A 420 -3.24 13.48 -1.31
N MET A 421 -4.37 12.81 -1.55
CA MET A 421 -4.70 11.53 -0.92
C MET A 421 -3.96 10.33 -1.55
N ASP A 422 -3.41 10.49 -2.75
CA ASP A 422 -2.67 9.46 -3.49
C ASP A 422 -3.46 8.13 -3.67
N PRO A 423 -4.69 8.16 -4.19
CA PRO A 423 -5.49 6.95 -4.31
C PRO A 423 -5.01 6.08 -5.47
N VAL A 424 -4.83 4.79 -5.23
CA VAL A 424 -4.64 3.79 -6.29
C VAL A 424 -5.88 2.91 -6.34
N MET A 425 -6.60 2.98 -7.46
CA MET A 425 -7.87 2.26 -7.63
C MET A 425 -7.67 0.74 -7.63
N GLY A 426 -6.50 0.26 -8.04
CA GLY A 426 -6.18 -1.18 -8.03
C GLY A 426 -6.14 -1.80 -6.63
N ASP A 427 -5.78 -1.00 -5.61
CA ASP A 427 -5.77 -1.40 -4.20
C ASP A 427 -7.08 -1.06 -3.48
N SER A 428 -7.83 -0.08 -4.00
CA SER A 428 -9.12 0.30 -3.44
C SER A 428 -10.23 -0.67 -3.85
N ASP A 429 -10.22 -1.11 -5.11
CA ASP A 429 -11.23 -2.00 -5.71
C ASP A 429 -10.77 -3.46 -5.69
N LYS A 430 -10.81 -4.10 -4.52
CA LYS A 430 -10.34 -5.48 -4.31
C LYS A 430 -11.37 -6.54 -4.61
#